data_AF-A0A1H0Q5Z2-F1
#
_entry.id   AF-A0A1H0Q5Z2-F1
#
_cell.length_a   1.000
_cell.length_b   1.000
_cell.length_c   1.000
_cell.angle_alpha   90.00
_cell.angle_beta   90.00
_cell.angle_gamma   90.00
#
_symmetry.space_group_name_H-M   'P 1'
#
loop_
_entity.id
_entity.type
_entity.pdbx_description
1 polymer ?
#
loop_
_entity_poly.entity_id
_entity_poly.type
_entity_poly.pdbx_seq_one_letter_code
_entity_poly.pdbx_strand_id
1 'polypeptide(L)'
;MDAKLKSINRIQLLSAEEALERIFAGIDSPALKSELFKWFAFGTTGRGKELHTLTPEELGDFMDKLPDLALALYNYHKEMQKGADK
;
A
#
# COMPACT_ATOMS: atom_id res chain seq x y z
N MET A 1 2.11 -19.44 -19.11
CA MET A 1 1.43 -18.67 -18.04
C MET A 1 2.49 -17.84 -17.33
N ASP A 2 3.06 -16.77 -17.92
CA ASP A 2 4.38 -16.29 -17.41
C ASP A 2 4.62 -14.78 -17.52
N ALA A 3 3.58 -13.96 -17.68
CA ALA A 3 3.75 -12.51 -17.73
C ALA A 3 3.79 -11.85 -16.34
N LYS A 4 3.15 -12.45 -15.33
CA LYS A 4 2.99 -11.84 -14.00
C LYS A 4 4.24 -11.96 -13.12
N LEU A 5 5.09 -12.97 -13.36
CA LEU A 5 6.29 -13.22 -12.56
C LEU A 5 7.48 -12.33 -12.93
N LYS A 6 7.56 -11.85 -14.19
CA LYS A 6 8.69 -11.02 -14.66
C LYS A 6 8.75 -9.63 -14.03
N SER A 7 7.63 -9.11 -13.54
CA SER A 7 7.60 -7.78 -12.93
C SER A 7 8.13 -7.78 -11.50
N ILE A 8 8.07 -8.93 -10.81
CA ILE A 8 8.53 -9.08 -9.42
C ILE A 8 10.07 -9.12 -9.37
N ASN A 9 10.73 -9.67 -10.40
CA ASN A 9 12.19 -9.78 -10.46
C ASN A 9 12.95 -8.50 -10.85
N ARG A 10 12.30 -7.42 -11.33
CA ARG A 10 13.01 -6.15 -11.59
C ARG A 10 13.25 -5.30 -10.35
N ILE A 11 12.53 -5.59 -9.25
CA ILE A 11 12.71 -4.91 -7.96
C ILE A 11 13.89 -5.53 -7.19
N GLN A 12 14.34 -6.73 -7.55
CA GLN A 12 15.45 -7.44 -6.88
C GLN A 12 16.85 -6.82 -7.02
N LEU A 13 17.01 -5.70 -7.74
CA LEU A 13 18.32 -5.03 -7.93
C LEU A 13 18.40 -3.63 -7.31
N LEU A 14 17.36 -3.20 -6.59
CA LEU A 14 17.30 -1.87 -5.98
C LEU A 14 17.39 -1.98 -4.47
N SER A 15 18.03 -1.01 -3.84
CA SER A 15 17.91 -0.80 -2.40
C SER A 15 16.43 -0.55 -2.05
N ALA A 16 15.99 -0.89 -0.83
CA ALA A 16 14.61 -0.66 -0.41
C ALA A 16 14.17 0.80 -0.59
N GLU A 17 15.09 1.75 -0.39
CA GLU A 17 14.89 3.19 -0.61
C GLU A 17 14.65 3.52 -2.09
N GLU A 18 15.48 3.02 -3.01
CA GLU A 18 15.32 3.22 -4.45
C GLU A 18 14.04 2.59 -5.00
N ALA A 19 13.61 1.45 -4.43
CA ALA A 19 12.34 0.83 -4.77
C ALA A 19 11.16 1.72 -4.38
N LEU A 20 11.20 2.34 -3.20
CA LEU A 20 10.20 3.31 -2.75
C LEU A 20 10.20 4.56 -3.62
N GLU A 21 11.37 5.12 -3.93
CA GLU A 21 11.49 6.29 -4.82
C GLU A 21 10.84 6.04 -6.18
N ARG A 22 11.08 4.87 -6.79
CA ARG A 22 10.46 4.51 -8.07
C ARG A 22 8.94 4.38 -7.99
N ILE A 23 8.41 3.81 -6.91
CA ILE A 23 6.96 3.71 -6.70
C ILE A 23 6.34 5.12 -6.66
N PHE A 24 6.94 6.03 -5.89
CA PHE A 24 6.42 7.40 -5.75
C PHE A 24 6.71 8.30 -6.97
N ALA A 25 7.72 8.00 -7.76
CA ALA A 25 8.02 8.70 -9.00
C ALA A 25 7.03 8.34 -10.13
N GLY A 26 6.47 7.13 -10.12
CA GLY A 26 5.48 6.68 -11.12
C GLY A 26 4.05 7.14 -10.89
N ILE A 27 3.79 8.02 -9.92
CA ILE A 27 2.45 8.51 -9.56
C ILE A 27 2.31 9.98 -9.92
N ASP A 28 1.58 10.27 -10.99
CA ASP A 28 1.34 11.64 -11.46
C ASP A 28 0.31 12.40 -10.62
N SER A 29 -0.62 11.71 -9.97
CA SER A 29 -1.68 12.33 -9.18
C SER A 29 -1.18 12.77 -7.80
N PRO A 30 -1.15 14.09 -7.48
CA PRO A 30 -0.67 14.57 -6.19
C PRO A 30 -1.54 14.09 -5.02
N ALA A 31 -2.86 13.95 -5.23
CA ALA A 31 -3.78 13.44 -4.22
C ALA A 31 -3.52 11.97 -3.90
N LEU A 32 -3.34 11.14 -4.94
CA LEU A 32 -3.00 9.73 -4.77
C LEU A 32 -1.63 9.57 -4.09
N LYS A 33 -0.64 10.36 -4.51
CA LYS A 33 0.70 10.36 -3.94
C LYS A 33 0.69 10.75 -2.45
N SER A 34 -0.08 11.77 -2.08
CA SER A 34 -0.25 12.20 -0.69
C SER A 34 -0.86 11.10 0.17
N GLU A 35 -1.89 10.41 -0.33
CA GLU A 35 -2.55 9.34 0.43
C GLU A 35 -1.62 8.13 0.63
N LEU A 36 -0.93 7.69 -0.43
CA LEU A 36 0.05 6.61 -0.33
C LEU A 36 1.21 6.96 0.62
N PHE A 37 1.61 8.22 0.67
CA PHE A 37 2.64 8.68 1.62
C PHE A 37 2.16 8.58 3.07
N LYS A 38 0.88 8.87 3.37
CA LYS A 38 0.33 8.67 4.72
C LYS A 38 0.34 7.21 5.13
N TRP A 39 -0.02 6.30 4.22
CA TRP A 39 0.04 4.86 4.46
C TRP A 39 1.48 4.37 4.69
N PHE A 40 2.43 4.87 3.90
CA PHE A 40 3.86 4.62 4.10
C PHE A 40 4.34 5.13 5.47
N ALA A 41 3.97 6.35 5.85
CA ALA A 41 4.31 6.93 7.15
C ALA A 41 3.66 6.15 8.31
N PHE A 42 2.43 5.68 8.15
CA PHE A 42 1.76 4.85 9.16
C PHE A 42 2.49 3.51 9.36
N GLY A 43 2.91 2.87 8.26
CA GLY A 43 3.66 1.61 8.32
C GLY A 43 5.07 1.76 8.89
N THR A 44 5.70 2.93 8.76
CA THR A 44 7.08 3.19 9.23
C THR A 44 7.17 3.81 10.63
N THR A 45 6.13 4.48 11.12
CA THR A 45 6.12 5.15 12.43
C THR A 45 5.69 4.25 13.61
N GLY A 46 5.59 2.93 13.40
CA GLY A 46 5.39 1.94 14.48
C GLY A 46 4.00 1.91 15.11
N ARG A 47 2.99 2.56 14.50
CA ARG A 47 1.58 2.48 14.98
C ARG A 47 0.83 1.24 14.48
N GLY A 48 1.39 0.53 13.50
CA GLY A 48 0.98 -0.83 13.12
C GLY A 48 1.98 -1.85 13.65
N LYS A 49 1.56 -3.11 13.83
CA LYS A 49 2.52 -4.22 13.98
C LYS A 49 3.53 -4.16 12.82
N GLU A 50 4.81 -4.25 13.13
CA GLU A 50 5.85 -4.04 12.15
C GLU A 50 5.81 -5.18 11.11
N LEU A 51 5.68 -4.85 9.82
CA LEU A 51 5.55 -5.85 8.74
C LEU A 51 6.69 -6.87 8.72
N HIS A 52 7.87 -6.50 9.24
CA HIS A 52 9.02 -7.39 9.35
C HIS A 52 8.83 -8.53 10.38
N THR A 53 7.81 -8.45 11.24
CA THR A 53 7.48 -9.49 12.24
C THR A 53 6.58 -10.57 11.69
N LEU A 54 6.00 -10.36 10.50
CA LEU A 54 5.14 -11.34 9.84
C LEU A 54 5.98 -12.47 9.24
N THR A 55 5.48 -13.69 9.35
CA THR A 55 6.02 -14.81 8.56
C THR A 55 5.74 -14.59 7.07
N PRO A 56 6.46 -15.27 6.15
CA PRO A 56 6.21 -15.16 4.72
C PRO A 56 4.76 -15.50 4.32
N GLU A 57 4.14 -16.45 5.02
CA GLU A 57 2.74 -16.85 4.82
C GLU A 57 1.79 -15.72 5.23
N GLU A 58 1.96 -15.16 6.44
CA GLU A 58 1.17 -14.02 6.92
C GLU A 58 1.36 -12.76 6.07
N LEU A 59 2.56 -12.53 5.55
CA LEU A 59 2.82 -11.44 4.61
C LEU A 59 2.07 -11.65 3.30
N GLY A 60 1.99 -12.90 2.82
CA GLY A 60 1.18 -13.29 1.66
C GLY A 60 -0.30 -12.98 1.87
N ASP A 61 -0.86 -13.44 2.99
CA ASP A 61 -2.26 -13.16 3.36
C ASP A 61 -2.52 -11.65 3.53
N PHE A 62 -1.58 -10.92 4.13
CA PHE A 62 -1.69 -9.47 4.28
C PHE A 62 -1.76 -8.77 2.92
N MET A 63 -0.89 -9.14 1.96
CA MET A 63 -0.91 -8.60 0.61
C MET A 63 -2.20 -8.94 -0.15
N ASP A 64 -2.80 -10.11 0.10
CA ASP A 64 -4.08 -10.53 -0.49
C ASP A 64 -5.25 -9.68 0.03
N LYS A 65 -5.27 -9.36 1.33
CA LYS A 65 -6.37 -8.60 1.97
C LYS A 65 -6.26 -7.09 1.84
N LEU A 66 -5.07 -6.55 1.55
CA LEU A 66 -4.84 -5.11 1.48
C LEU A 66 -5.76 -4.37 0.48
N PRO A 67 -6.03 -4.89 -0.74
CA PRO A 67 -6.96 -4.24 -1.68
C PRO A 67 -8.40 -4.19 -1.17
N ASP A 68 -8.89 -5.28 -0.55
CA ASP A 68 -10.24 -5.33 0.03
C ASP A 68 -10.38 -4.32 1.18
N LEU A 69 -9.35 -4.23 2.04
CA LEU A 69 -9.31 -3.24 3.11
C LEU A 69 -9.32 -1.80 2.56
N ALA A 70 -8.53 -1.52 1.53
CA ALA A 70 -8.49 -0.19 0.90
C ALA A 70 -9.87 0.19 0.31
N LEU A 71 -10.55 -0.77 -0.33
CA LEU A 71 -11.89 -0.56 -0.87
C LEU A 71 -12.93 -0.34 0.24
N ALA A 72 -12.86 -1.12 1.33
CA ALA A 72 -13.72 -0.97 2.49
C ALA A 72 -13.55 0.42 3.14
N LEU A 73 -12.31 0.88 3.32
CA LEU A 73 -12.02 2.22 3.85
C LEU A 73 -12.53 3.32 2.93
N TYR A 74 -12.33 3.19 1.62
CA TYR A 74 -12.88 4.15 0.66
C TYR A 74 -14.41 4.28 0.77
N ASN A 75 -15.11 3.14 0.83
CA ASN A 75 -16.57 3.14 1.00
C ASN A 75 -16.97 3.72 2.36
N TYR A 76 -16.30 3.34 3.44
CA TYR A 76 -16.54 3.87 4.78
C TYR A 76 -16.40 5.40 4.83
N HIS A 77 -15.33 5.96 4.26
CA HIS A 77 -15.16 7.42 4.18
C HIS A 77 -16.24 8.09 3.34
N LYS A 78 -16.67 7.46 2.24
CA LYS A 78 -17.75 7.95 1.38
C LYS A 78 -19.10 7.95 2.12
N GLU A 79 -19.34 6.95 2.97
CA GLU A 79 -20.54 6.86 3.80
C GLU A 79 -20.52 7.89 4.95
N MET A 80 -19.38 8.09 5.61
CA MET A 80 -19.23 9.13 6.64
C MET A 80 -19.49 10.54 6.08
N GLN A 81 -19.02 10.83 4.87
CA GLN A 81 -19.29 12.12 4.21
C GLN A 81 -20.78 12.33 3.90
N LYS A 82 -21.51 11.26 3.57
CA LYS A 82 -22.97 11.32 3.36
C LYS A 82 -23.75 11.50 4.67
N GLY A 83 -23.22 11.02 5.79
CA GLY A 83 -23.84 11.17 7.11
C GLY A 83 -23.65 12.56 7.75
N ALA A 84 -22.68 13.34 7.28
CA ALA A 84 -22.40 14.70 7.75
C ALA A 84 -23.24 15.78 7.04
N ASP A 85 -24.04 15.41 6.03
CA ASP A 85 -24.94 16.29 5.28
C ASP A 85 -26.40 16.15 5.79
N LYS A 86 -26.59 15.94 7.10
CA LYS A 86 -27.91 15.85 7.75
C LYS A 86 -28.00 16.67 9.01
#